data_AF-A0A1W5Y0I2-F1
#
_entry.id   AF-A0A1W5Y0I2-F1
#
_cell.length_a   1.000
_cell.length_b   1.000
_cell.length_c   1.000
_cell.angle_alpha   90.00
_cell.angle_beta   90.00
_cell.angle_gamma   90.00
#
_symmetry.space_group_name_H-M   'P 1'
#
loop_
_entity.id
_entity.type
_entity.pdbx_description
1 polymer ?
#
loop_
_entity_poly.entity_id
_entity_poly.type
_entity_poly.pdbx_seq_one_letter_code
_entity_poly.pdbx_strand_id
1 'polypeptide(L)'
;MTSALAAPPVAHPVAEAYARLSAVFPGLQVTTWGEAPPVGDGWVTAAGLAAGGEALDAFLAWDDAQILRDYGQRARPDVTASFALHRYAWPACLLITIPWFLHRRVPYLPVGNVSFQRELGRMAVRIDAFGCLPDDPAAALPGARVVADEEALRAEVRSAVAGHLRPVLDGFRTRMRRGPRALWGMATDEIVEGLWYLGHLLGEEPRAVAELERLLPGATAPYVGSAAFRTLTGPRGEALPTRDRASCCMFYTLRPEDTCVTCPRTCDADRITRLTATS
;
A
#
# COMPACT_ATOMS: atom_id res chain seq x y z
N MET A 1 39.18 -15.64 -31.35
CA MET A 1 38.39 -14.55 -30.76
C MET A 1 37.43 -15.19 -29.76
N THR A 2 37.81 -15.16 -28.49
CA THR A 2 37.04 -15.73 -27.38
C THR A 2 35.78 -14.89 -27.16
N SER A 3 34.62 -15.50 -27.43
CA SER A 3 33.32 -14.91 -27.13
C SER A 3 33.19 -14.77 -25.62
N ALA A 4 33.20 -13.53 -25.12
CA ALA A 4 32.86 -13.27 -23.74
C ALA A 4 31.40 -13.70 -23.53
N LEU A 5 31.17 -14.69 -22.68
CA LEU A 5 29.84 -15.00 -22.17
C LEU A 5 29.32 -13.73 -21.51
N ALA A 6 28.25 -13.16 -22.07
CA ALA A 6 27.56 -12.04 -21.45
C ALA A 6 27.18 -12.46 -20.02
N ALA A 7 27.56 -11.64 -19.03
CA ALA A 7 27.12 -11.84 -17.66
C ALA A 7 25.58 -11.94 -17.68
N PRO A 8 24.97 -12.89 -16.94
CA PRO A 8 23.52 -12.97 -16.86
C PRO A 8 22.96 -11.61 -16.46
N PRO A 9 21.82 -11.17 -17.03
CA PRO A 9 21.24 -9.90 -16.67
C PRO A 9 21.07 -9.86 -15.16
N VAL A 10 21.67 -8.86 -14.51
CA VAL A 10 21.56 -8.67 -13.07
C VAL A 10 20.08 -8.55 -12.76
N ALA A 11 19.53 -9.55 -12.05
CA ALA A 11 18.14 -9.53 -11.66
C ALA A 11 17.88 -8.25 -10.85
N HIS A 12 16.86 -7.50 -11.23
CA HIS A 12 16.52 -6.25 -10.57
C HIS A 12 16.31 -6.49 -9.06
N PRO A 13 16.82 -5.62 -8.15
CA PRO A 13 16.95 -5.90 -6.71
C PRO A 13 15.64 -6.24 -5.99
N VAL A 14 14.49 -5.90 -6.58
CA VAL A 14 13.15 -6.20 -6.02
C VAL A 14 12.27 -7.07 -6.94
N ALA A 15 12.79 -7.58 -8.05
CA ALA A 15 11.99 -8.36 -9.01
C ALA A 15 11.39 -9.62 -8.38
N GLU A 16 12.16 -10.33 -7.56
CA GLU A 16 11.68 -11.52 -6.85
C GLU A 16 10.52 -11.21 -5.91
N ALA A 17 10.60 -10.08 -5.19
CA ALA A 17 9.55 -9.61 -4.29
C ALA A 17 8.23 -9.38 -5.04
N TYR A 18 8.31 -8.73 -6.21
CA TYR A 18 7.15 -8.44 -7.05
C TYR A 18 6.59 -9.67 -7.76
N ALA A 19 7.45 -10.60 -8.16
CA ALA A 19 7.00 -11.91 -8.65
C ALA A 19 6.26 -12.68 -7.56
N ARG A 20 6.77 -12.67 -6.32
CA ARG A 20 6.11 -13.32 -5.17
C ARG A 20 4.79 -12.66 -4.82
N LEU A 21 4.72 -11.33 -4.81
CA LEU A 21 3.49 -10.56 -4.65
C LEU A 21 2.42 -10.99 -5.68
N SER A 22 2.81 -10.96 -6.96
CA SER A 22 1.91 -11.27 -8.07
C SER A 22 1.45 -12.73 -8.07
N ALA A 23 2.27 -13.64 -7.52
CA ALA A 23 1.93 -15.05 -7.40
C ALA A 23 0.86 -15.32 -6.32
N VAL A 24 0.96 -14.67 -5.16
CA VAL A 24 -0.02 -14.86 -4.07
C VAL A 24 -1.25 -13.97 -4.19
N PHE A 25 -1.13 -12.84 -4.90
CA PHE A 25 -2.23 -11.92 -5.17
C PHE A 25 -2.27 -11.55 -6.66
N PRO A 26 -2.79 -12.43 -7.54
CA PRO A 26 -2.78 -12.23 -8.99
C PRO A 26 -3.50 -10.96 -9.47
N GLY A 27 -4.40 -10.41 -8.65
CA GLY A 27 -5.07 -9.13 -8.91
C GLY A 27 -4.15 -7.90 -8.84
N LEU A 28 -2.89 -8.06 -8.41
CA LEU A 28 -1.87 -7.02 -8.46
C LEU A 28 -0.63 -7.53 -9.21
N GLN A 29 -0.39 -7.01 -10.40
CA GLN A 29 0.80 -7.32 -11.19
C GLN A 29 1.75 -6.13 -11.20
N VAL A 30 3.03 -6.36 -10.88
CA VAL A 30 4.04 -5.29 -10.86
C VAL A 30 5.12 -5.55 -11.90
N THR A 31 5.36 -4.56 -12.75
CA THR A 31 6.38 -4.62 -13.82
C THR A 31 7.37 -3.46 -13.67
N THR A 32 8.56 -3.60 -14.23
CA THR A 32 9.54 -2.51 -14.30
C THR A 32 9.61 -1.91 -15.70
N TRP A 33 9.96 -0.64 -15.82
CA TRP A 33 10.32 -0.01 -17.10
C TRP A 33 11.68 0.70 -17.03
N GLY A 34 12.33 0.83 -18.18
CA GLY A 34 13.60 1.54 -18.34
C GLY A 34 13.40 3.00 -18.74
N GLU A 35 13.12 3.24 -20.03
CA GLU A 35 13.16 4.59 -20.60
C GLU A 35 11.87 5.39 -20.41
N ALA A 36 10.71 4.76 -20.59
CA ALA A 36 9.41 5.44 -20.53
C ALA A 36 8.37 4.60 -19.78
N PRO A 37 7.47 5.24 -19.01
CA PRO A 37 6.35 4.54 -18.39
C PRO A 37 5.39 3.99 -19.45
N PRO A 38 4.59 2.96 -19.13
CA PRO A 38 3.49 2.54 -20.00
C PRO A 38 2.48 3.68 -20.19
N VAL A 39 1.96 3.78 -21.41
CA VAL A 39 0.96 4.77 -21.83
C VAL A 39 -0.26 4.07 -22.43
N GLY A 40 -1.36 4.81 -22.57
CA GLY A 40 -2.61 4.34 -23.16
C GLY A 40 -3.74 4.21 -22.15
N ASP A 41 -4.85 3.62 -22.59
CA ASP A 41 -6.10 3.62 -21.85
C ASP A 41 -5.97 2.96 -20.47
N GLY A 42 -6.54 3.62 -19.47
CA GLY A 42 -6.57 3.15 -18.08
C GLY A 42 -5.27 3.35 -17.30
N TRP A 43 -4.17 3.79 -17.93
CA TRP A 43 -2.94 4.16 -17.24
C TRP A 43 -3.02 5.57 -16.67
N VAL A 44 -2.74 5.70 -15.37
CA VAL A 44 -2.57 6.98 -14.69
C VAL A 44 -1.22 7.02 -14.00
N THR A 45 -0.50 8.14 -14.13
CA THR A 45 0.77 8.32 -13.43
C THR A 45 0.51 8.83 -12.01
N ALA A 46 1.33 8.38 -11.05
CA ALA A 46 1.25 8.89 -9.68
C ALA A 46 1.52 10.41 -9.62
N ALA A 47 2.40 10.91 -10.50
CA ALA A 47 2.63 12.34 -10.68
C ALA A 47 1.37 13.09 -11.15
N GLY A 48 0.56 12.49 -12.03
CA GLY A 48 -0.72 13.05 -12.46
C GLY A 48 -1.73 13.16 -11.32
N LEU A 49 -1.80 12.15 -10.45
CA LEU A 49 -2.61 12.20 -9.23
C LEU A 49 -2.11 13.29 -8.26
N ALA A 50 -0.79 13.37 -8.06
CA ALA A 50 -0.15 14.35 -7.19
C ALA A 50 -0.34 15.80 -7.67
N ALA A 51 -0.45 16.02 -8.99
CA ALA A 51 -0.69 17.34 -9.56
C ALA A 51 -2.09 17.90 -9.24
N GLY A 52 -3.07 17.04 -8.90
CA GLY A 52 -4.41 17.47 -8.46
C GLY A 52 -5.30 18.09 -9.54
N GLY A 53 -4.88 18.02 -10.82
CA GLY A 53 -5.60 18.56 -11.98
C GLY A 53 -6.41 17.50 -12.73
N GLU A 54 -6.47 17.63 -14.05
CA GLU A 54 -7.32 16.84 -14.95
C GLU A 54 -7.13 15.31 -14.80
N ALA A 55 -5.89 14.84 -14.60
CA ALA A 55 -5.63 13.42 -14.39
C ALA A 55 -6.31 12.89 -13.11
N LEU A 56 -6.31 13.68 -12.04
CA LEU A 56 -7.05 13.34 -10.81
C LEU A 56 -8.56 13.43 -11.06
N ASP A 57 -9.04 14.44 -11.79
CA ASP A 57 -10.46 14.57 -12.14
C ASP A 57 -10.99 13.35 -12.88
N ALA A 58 -10.26 12.90 -13.90
CA ALA A 58 -10.60 11.70 -14.67
C ALA A 58 -10.57 10.45 -13.78
N PHE A 59 -9.57 10.33 -12.91
CA PHE A 59 -9.46 9.22 -11.95
C PHE A 59 -10.67 9.16 -11.01
N LEU A 60 -11.11 10.31 -10.50
CA LEU A 60 -12.28 10.41 -9.61
C LEU A 60 -13.61 10.19 -10.34
N ALA A 61 -13.74 10.67 -11.58
CA ALA A 61 -14.94 10.43 -12.39
C ALA A 61 -15.14 8.93 -12.67
N TRP A 62 -14.03 8.21 -12.90
CA TRP A 62 -14.07 6.76 -13.03
C TRP A 62 -14.52 6.09 -11.72
N ASP A 63 -14.02 6.53 -10.56
CA ASP A 63 -14.49 6.02 -9.25
C ASP A 63 -15.98 6.28 -9.02
N ASP A 64 -16.48 7.47 -9.35
CA ASP A 64 -17.91 7.81 -9.22
C ASP A 64 -18.77 6.86 -10.08
N ALA A 65 -18.35 6.63 -11.32
CA ALA A 65 -19.02 5.72 -12.23
C ALA A 65 -18.97 4.27 -11.72
N GLN A 66 -17.84 3.83 -11.17
CA GLN A 66 -17.75 2.48 -10.58
C GLN A 66 -18.65 2.36 -9.35
N ILE A 67 -18.63 3.32 -8.44
CA ILE A 67 -19.48 3.31 -7.24
C ILE A 67 -20.96 3.20 -7.63
N LEU A 68 -21.39 3.95 -8.64
CA LEU A 68 -22.76 3.87 -9.14
C LEU A 68 -23.09 2.48 -9.69
N ARG A 69 -22.18 1.85 -10.45
CA ARG A 69 -22.37 0.50 -10.98
C ARG A 69 -22.45 -0.55 -9.87
N ASP A 70 -21.52 -0.50 -8.91
CA ASP A 70 -21.35 -1.53 -7.89
C ASP A 70 -22.42 -1.43 -6.78
N TYR A 71 -22.85 -0.20 -6.44
CA TYR A 71 -23.75 0.03 -5.30
C TYR A 71 -25.14 0.53 -5.69
N GLY A 72 -25.37 0.87 -6.96
CA GLY A 72 -26.67 1.39 -7.44
C GLY A 72 -26.97 2.82 -6.97
N GLN A 73 -26.01 3.50 -6.37
CA GLN A 73 -26.13 4.88 -5.87
C GLN A 73 -24.80 5.62 -5.98
N ARG A 74 -24.85 6.95 -6.04
CA ARG A 74 -23.65 7.79 -6.02
C ARG A 74 -23.21 8.07 -4.59
N ALA A 75 -21.90 8.06 -4.36
CA ALA A 75 -21.33 8.56 -3.12
C ALA A 75 -21.28 10.10 -3.14
N ARG A 76 -21.12 10.70 -1.95
CA ARG A 76 -20.71 12.11 -1.91
C ARG A 76 -19.31 12.26 -2.52
N PRO A 77 -18.97 13.39 -3.15
CA PRO A 77 -17.66 13.58 -3.79
C PRO A 77 -16.45 13.31 -2.87
N ASP A 78 -16.55 13.69 -1.59
CA ASP A 78 -15.50 13.44 -0.59
C ASP A 78 -15.32 11.96 -0.25
N VAL A 79 -16.38 11.17 -0.37
CA VAL A 79 -16.35 9.71 -0.17
C VAL A 79 -15.79 9.02 -1.41
N THR A 80 -16.23 9.43 -2.62
CA THR A 80 -15.65 8.96 -3.89
C THR A 80 -14.14 9.14 -3.90
N ALA A 81 -13.67 10.34 -3.57
CA ALA A 81 -12.24 10.62 -3.57
C ALA A 81 -11.49 9.89 -2.43
N SER A 82 -12.17 9.51 -1.34
CA SER A 82 -11.57 8.69 -0.27
C SER A 82 -11.35 7.25 -0.73
N PHE A 83 -12.30 6.69 -1.49
CA PHE A 83 -12.18 5.36 -2.07
C PHE A 83 -11.14 5.34 -3.17
N ALA A 84 -11.14 6.37 -4.00
CA ALA A 84 -10.14 6.57 -5.04
C ALA A 84 -8.73 6.53 -4.46
N LEU A 85 -8.51 7.29 -3.40
CA LEU A 85 -7.24 7.33 -2.70
C LEU A 85 -6.87 5.97 -2.10
N HIS A 86 -7.79 5.30 -1.39
CA HIS A 86 -7.56 3.96 -0.83
C HIS A 86 -7.14 2.95 -1.93
N ARG A 87 -7.89 2.90 -3.03
CA ARG A 87 -7.62 1.98 -4.17
C ARG A 87 -6.27 2.23 -4.85
N TYR A 88 -5.72 3.43 -4.76
CA TYR A 88 -4.37 3.74 -5.26
C TYR A 88 -3.29 3.51 -4.18
N ALA A 89 -3.51 4.04 -2.98
CA ALA A 89 -2.53 4.05 -1.91
C ALA A 89 -2.26 2.64 -1.35
N TRP A 90 -3.26 1.76 -1.32
CA TRP A 90 -3.11 0.37 -0.89
C TRP A 90 -2.05 -0.38 -1.72
N PRO A 91 -2.17 -0.51 -3.06
CA PRO A 91 -1.14 -1.18 -3.85
C PRO A 91 0.17 -0.37 -3.91
N ALA A 92 0.13 0.98 -3.85
CA ALA A 92 1.34 1.79 -3.82
C ALA A 92 2.20 1.56 -2.57
N CYS A 93 1.59 1.36 -1.39
CA CYS A 93 2.30 0.98 -0.17
C CYS A 93 3.01 -0.38 -0.34
N LEU A 94 2.34 -1.35 -0.97
CA LEU A 94 2.90 -2.69 -1.22
C LEU A 94 4.13 -2.68 -2.12
N LEU A 95 4.25 -1.70 -3.04
CA LEU A 95 5.45 -1.55 -3.85
C LEU A 95 6.72 -1.36 -3.00
N ILE A 96 6.59 -0.83 -1.78
CA ILE A 96 7.71 -0.56 -0.87
C ILE A 96 7.76 -1.61 0.25
N THR A 97 6.61 -1.94 0.85
CA THR A 97 6.58 -2.80 2.04
C THR A 97 6.86 -4.27 1.72
N ILE A 98 6.48 -4.77 0.53
CA ILE A 98 6.73 -6.18 0.18
C ILE A 98 8.22 -6.47 -0.06
N PRO A 99 8.97 -5.69 -0.86
CA PRO A 99 10.42 -5.88 -0.97
C PRO A 99 11.15 -5.78 0.37
N TRP A 100 10.69 -4.88 1.27
CA TRP A 100 11.25 -4.76 2.61
C TRP A 100 10.96 -6.00 3.45
N PHE A 101 9.71 -6.46 3.46
CA PHE A 101 9.28 -7.59 4.27
C PHE A 101 9.89 -8.93 3.82
N LEU A 102 10.09 -9.12 2.52
CA LEU A 102 10.62 -10.36 1.96
C LEU A 102 12.15 -10.40 1.92
N HIS A 103 12.79 -9.26 1.61
CA HIS A 103 14.21 -9.22 1.29
C HIS A 103 14.99 -8.11 2.00
N ARG A 104 14.39 -7.37 2.95
CA ARG A 104 15.04 -6.22 3.63
C ARG A 104 15.55 -5.14 2.66
N ARG A 105 14.83 -4.95 1.54
CA ARG A 105 15.14 -3.93 0.52
C ARG A 105 14.04 -2.90 0.41
N VAL A 106 14.37 -1.62 0.47
CA VAL A 106 13.40 -0.51 0.45
C VAL A 106 13.52 0.26 -0.86
N PRO A 107 12.69 0.02 -1.88
CA PRO A 107 12.77 0.79 -3.12
C PRO A 107 12.33 2.24 -2.89
N TYR A 108 13.06 3.19 -3.47
CA TYR A 108 12.65 4.59 -3.49
C TYR A 108 11.83 4.86 -4.73
N LEU A 109 10.56 5.22 -4.54
CA LEU A 109 9.59 5.39 -5.61
C LEU A 109 9.01 6.80 -5.62
N PRO A 110 9.74 7.82 -6.15
CA PRO A 110 9.16 9.13 -6.42
C PRO A 110 7.89 8.99 -7.28
N VAL A 111 6.95 9.95 -7.19
CA VAL A 111 5.70 9.90 -7.96
C VAL A 111 5.89 9.91 -9.49
N GLY A 112 7.04 10.41 -9.98
CA GLY A 112 7.40 10.30 -11.40
C GLY A 112 7.76 8.89 -11.87
N ASN A 113 7.97 7.96 -10.92
CA ASN A 113 8.47 6.62 -11.16
C ASN A 113 7.40 5.53 -10.93
N VAL A 114 6.13 5.90 -10.83
CA VAL A 114 5.02 4.96 -10.62
C VAL A 114 3.87 5.25 -11.57
N SER A 115 3.40 4.22 -12.26
CA SER A 115 2.19 4.25 -13.07
C SER A 115 1.25 3.13 -12.65
N PHE A 116 -0.04 3.42 -12.65
CA PHE A 116 -1.10 2.52 -12.20
C PHE A 116 -2.10 2.31 -13.32
N GLN A 117 -2.32 1.06 -13.69
CA GLN A 117 -3.44 0.63 -14.51
C GLN A 117 -4.46 -0.02 -13.58
N ARG A 118 -5.55 0.69 -13.36
CA ARG A 118 -6.51 0.28 -12.34
C ARG A 118 -7.40 -0.89 -12.74
N GLU A 119 -7.90 -0.88 -13.97
CA GLU A 119 -8.88 -1.86 -14.45
C GLU A 119 -8.33 -3.29 -14.46
N LEU A 120 -7.02 -3.42 -14.68
CA LEU A 120 -6.28 -4.67 -14.78
C LEU A 120 -5.45 -4.94 -13.54
N GLY A 121 -5.49 -4.06 -12.53
CA GLY A 121 -4.69 -4.19 -11.30
C GLY A 121 -3.18 -4.24 -11.58
N ARG A 122 -2.69 -3.42 -12.51
CA ARG A 122 -1.26 -3.39 -12.84
C ARG A 122 -0.61 -2.16 -12.26
N MET A 123 0.56 -2.34 -11.67
CA MET A 123 1.49 -1.26 -11.43
C MET A 123 2.71 -1.48 -12.28
N ALA A 124 3.26 -0.38 -12.74
CA ALA A 124 4.56 -0.39 -13.31
C ALA A 124 5.42 0.54 -12.43
N VAL A 125 6.72 0.25 -12.28
CA VAL A 125 7.66 1.10 -11.55
C VAL A 125 9.00 1.27 -12.25
N ARG A 126 9.67 2.39 -11.97
CA ARG A 126 11.12 2.56 -12.22
C ARG A 126 11.85 2.75 -10.90
N ILE A 127 12.87 1.94 -10.66
CA ILE A 127 13.60 1.94 -9.39
C ILE A 127 15.05 2.26 -9.69
N ASP A 128 15.43 3.49 -9.36
CA ASP A 128 16.79 3.99 -9.57
C ASP A 128 17.69 3.77 -8.35
N ALA A 129 17.08 3.61 -7.17
CA ALA A 129 17.78 3.39 -5.91
C ALA A 129 16.92 2.64 -4.89
N PHE A 130 17.57 2.00 -3.93
CA PHE A 130 16.92 1.28 -2.84
C PHE A 130 17.79 1.26 -1.58
N GLY A 131 17.18 1.19 -0.40
CA GLY A 131 17.87 0.95 0.87
C GLY A 131 18.05 -0.54 1.14
N CYS A 132 19.18 -0.95 1.72
CA CYS A 132 19.43 -2.34 2.16
C CYS A 132 20.39 -2.40 3.35
N LEU A 133 20.53 -3.58 3.96
CA LEU A 133 21.50 -3.82 5.05
C LEU A 133 22.92 -4.07 4.50
N PRO A 134 23.97 -3.98 5.33
CA PRO A 134 25.37 -4.13 4.89
C PRO A 134 25.71 -5.53 4.39
N ASP A 135 24.99 -6.55 4.86
CA ASP A 135 25.16 -7.96 4.50
C ASP A 135 24.26 -8.41 3.34
N ASP A 136 23.41 -7.52 2.81
CA ASP A 136 22.56 -7.84 1.66
C ASP A 136 23.43 -8.09 0.42
N PRO A 137 23.25 -9.21 -0.31
CA PRO A 137 23.96 -9.47 -1.56
C PRO A 137 23.80 -8.36 -2.62
N ALA A 138 22.72 -7.59 -2.57
CA ALA A 138 22.45 -6.46 -3.44
C ALA A 138 23.17 -5.17 -3.03
N ALA A 139 23.87 -5.12 -1.90
CA ALA A 139 24.56 -3.93 -1.40
C ALA A 139 25.63 -3.38 -2.37
N ALA A 140 26.17 -4.23 -3.25
CA ALA A 140 27.14 -3.84 -4.27
C ALA A 140 26.50 -3.38 -5.60
N LEU A 141 25.18 -3.45 -5.73
CA LEU A 141 24.49 -3.06 -6.96
C LEU A 141 24.40 -1.53 -7.10
N PRO A 142 24.40 -1.01 -8.34
CA PRO A 142 24.11 0.40 -8.58
C PRO A 142 22.78 0.82 -7.93
N GLY A 143 22.77 1.99 -7.28
CA GLY A 143 21.59 2.53 -6.60
C GLY A 143 21.35 1.98 -5.19
N ALA A 144 22.14 1.00 -4.71
CA ALA A 144 22.07 0.53 -3.33
C ALA A 144 22.50 1.65 -2.35
N ARG A 145 21.70 1.84 -1.31
CA ARG A 145 22.00 2.71 -0.16
C ARG A 145 22.05 1.85 1.09
N VAL A 146 23.26 1.51 1.51
CA VAL A 146 23.47 0.69 2.69
C VAL A 146 23.16 1.50 3.95
N VAL A 147 22.26 1.00 4.78
CA VAL A 147 21.94 1.56 6.11
C VAL A 147 22.57 0.72 7.21
N ALA A 148 22.73 1.32 8.40
CA ALA A 148 23.49 0.71 9.48
C ALA A 148 22.84 -0.55 10.07
N ASP A 149 21.51 -0.54 10.25
CA ASP A 149 20.78 -1.60 10.94
C ASP A 149 19.30 -1.65 10.55
N GLU A 150 18.58 -2.60 11.15
CA GLU A 150 17.15 -2.84 10.95
C GLU A 150 16.25 -1.66 11.33
N GLU A 151 16.62 -0.84 12.33
CA GLU A 151 15.81 0.34 12.67
C GLU A 151 16.04 1.46 11.66
N ALA A 152 17.27 1.65 11.22
CA ALA A 152 17.57 2.56 10.12
C ALA A 152 16.81 2.13 8.84
N LEU A 153 16.70 0.83 8.57
CA LEU A 153 15.92 0.31 7.45
C LEU A 153 14.41 0.57 7.62
N ARG A 154 13.84 0.40 8.81
CA ARG A 154 12.45 0.79 9.09
C ARG A 154 12.22 2.29 8.93
N ALA A 155 13.20 3.12 9.31
CA ALA A 155 13.14 4.56 9.06
C ALA A 155 13.14 4.87 7.55
N GLU A 156 13.92 4.15 6.75
CA GLU A 156 13.89 4.24 5.29
C GLU A 156 12.52 3.84 4.73
N VAL A 157 11.89 2.77 5.21
CA VAL A 157 10.52 2.39 4.78
C VAL A 157 9.53 3.52 5.06
N ARG A 158 9.55 4.06 6.29
CA ARG A 158 8.70 5.20 6.68
C ARG A 158 8.94 6.42 5.79
N SER A 159 10.20 6.72 5.49
CA SER A 159 10.59 7.85 4.64
C SER A 159 10.16 7.64 3.18
N ALA A 160 10.40 6.45 2.62
CA ALA A 160 10.09 6.11 1.23
C ALA A 160 8.59 6.15 0.96
N VAL A 161 7.77 5.55 1.84
CA VAL A 161 6.30 5.61 1.72
C VAL A 161 5.81 7.05 1.88
N ALA A 162 6.36 7.82 2.83
CA ALA A 162 5.95 9.21 3.04
C ALA A 162 6.35 10.12 1.85
N GLY A 163 7.53 9.90 1.27
CA GLY A 163 8.01 10.62 0.09
C GLY A 163 7.16 10.33 -1.15
N HIS A 164 6.65 9.12 -1.29
CA HIS A 164 5.73 8.76 -2.36
C HIS A 164 4.32 9.33 -2.13
N LEU A 165 3.75 9.13 -0.94
CA LEU A 165 2.36 9.46 -0.68
C LEU A 165 2.14 10.95 -0.45
N ARG A 166 3.09 11.70 0.13
CA ARG A 166 2.85 13.12 0.46
C ARG A 166 2.36 13.95 -0.74
N PRO A 167 3.01 13.92 -1.92
CA PRO A 167 2.50 14.66 -3.08
C PRO A 167 1.12 14.18 -3.53
N VAL A 168 0.84 12.87 -3.45
CA VAL A 168 -0.48 12.31 -3.78
C VAL A 168 -1.54 12.83 -2.81
N LEU A 169 -1.27 12.79 -1.50
CA LEU A 169 -2.17 13.32 -0.47
C LEU A 169 -2.43 14.82 -0.67
N ASP A 170 -1.41 15.59 -1.04
CA ASP A 170 -1.54 17.02 -1.36
C ASP A 170 -2.44 17.25 -2.58
N GLY A 171 -2.29 16.45 -3.64
CA GLY A 171 -3.17 16.51 -4.82
C GLY A 171 -4.64 16.22 -4.51
N PHE A 172 -4.90 15.26 -3.61
CA PHE A 172 -6.26 14.92 -3.17
C PHE A 172 -6.88 15.94 -2.19
N ARG A 173 -6.07 16.82 -1.57
CA ARG A 173 -6.49 17.65 -0.44
C ARG A 173 -7.73 18.49 -0.70
N THR A 174 -7.89 19.05 -1.90
CA THR A 174 -9.05 19.91 -2.26
C THR A 174 -10.33 19.11 -2.54
N ARG A 175 -10.22 17.79 -2.71
CA ARG A 175 -11.35 16.88 -2.99
C ARG A 175 -11.86 16.20 -1.73
N MET A 176 -11.09 16.31 -0.65
CA MET A 176 -11.36 15.75 0.65
C MET A 176 -12.04 16.77 1.55
N ARG A 177 -12.93 16.29 2.43
CA ARG A 177 -13.43 17.07 3.59
C ARG A 177 -12.61 16.84 4.86
N ARG A 178 -11.54 16.05 4.77
CA ARG A 178 -10.74 15.59 5.90
C ARG A 178 -9.36 16.25 5.87
N GLY A 179 -8.91 16.72 7.03
CA GLY A 179 -7.62 17.40 7.15
C GLY A 179 -6.41 16.47 7.05
N PRO A 180 -5.19 17.03 7.01
CA PRO A 180 -3.94 16.28 6.81
C PRO A 180 -3.75 15.11 7.77
N ARG A 181 -4.14 15.27 9.05
CA ARG A 181 -4.06 14.21 10.06
C ARG A 181 -4.85 12.95 9.65
N ALA A 182 -6.05 13.11 9.06
CA ALA A 182 -6.86 11.99 8.63
C ALA A 182 -6.28 11.30 7.38
N LEU A 183 -5.67 12.07 6.47
CA LEU A 183 -4.99 11.53 5.29
C LEU A 183 -3.74 10.72 5.68
N TRP A 184 -2.97 11.19 6.66
CA TRP A 184 -1.86 10.41 7.20
C TRP A 184 -2.32 9.21 8.04
N GLY A 185 -3.50 9.28 8.67
CA GLY A 185 -4.13 8.11 9.28
C GLY A 185 -4.50 7.04 8.24
N MET A 186 -4.99 7.46 7.07
CA MET A 186 -5.21 6.54 5.94
C MET A 186 -3.89 5.92 5.50
N ALA A 187 -2.82 6.70 5.32
CA ALA A 187 -1.52 6.16 4.95
C ALA A 187 -1.01 5.10 5.95
N THR A 188 -1.19 5.32 7.26
CA THR A 188 -0.92 4.30 8.30
C THR A 188 -1.73 3.03 8.02
N ASP A 189 -3.04 3.17 7.79
CA ASP A 189 -3.92 2.04 7.54
C ASP A 189 -3.55 1.29 6.25
N GLU A 190 -3.16 1.96 5.17
CA GLU A 190 -2.76 1.29 3.93
C GLU A 190 -1.49 0.47 4.08
N ILE A 191 -0.51 0.96 4.84
CA ILE A 191 0.71 0.19 5.17
C ILE A 191 0.35 -1.07 5.93
N VAL A 192 -0.43 -0.92 7.01
CA VAL A 192 -0.72 -2.01 7.94
C VAL A 192 -1.63 -3.05 7.31
N GLU A 193 -2.74 -2.63 6.70
CA GLU A 193 -3.72 -3.54 6.11
C GLU A 193 -3.17 -4.23 4.86
N GLY A 194 -2.42 -3.50 4.02
CA GLY A 194 -1.77 -4.07 2.85
C GLY A 194 -0.81 -5.18 3.23
N LEU A 195 0.17 -4.89 4.09
CA LEU A 195 1.18 -5.88 4.45
C LEU A 195 0.60 -6.99 5.34
N TRP A 196 -0.38 -6.72 6.20
CA TRP A 196 -1.03 -7.76 6.99
C TRP A 196 -1.79 -8.75 6.09
N TYR A 197 -2.57 -8.25 5.13
CA TYR A 197 -3.28 -9.09 4.17
C TYR A 197 -2.31 -9.94 3.33
N LEU A 198 -1.24 -9.35 2.81
CA LEU A 198 -0.23 -10.11 2.05
C LEU A 198 0.57 -11.07 2.93
N GLY A 199 0.84 -10.71 4.19
CA GLY A 199 1.45 -11.59 5.18
C GLY A 199 0.62 -12.85 5.40
N HIS A 200 -0.71 -12.72 5.49
CA HIS A 200 -1.63 -13.85 5.55
C HIS A 200 -1.54 -14.73 4.29
N LEU A 201 -1.63 -14.15 3.09
CA LEU A 201 -1.52 -14.89 1.83
C LEU A 201 -0.14 -15.58 1.64
N LEU A 202 0.91 -15.05 2.26
CA LEU A 202 2.25 -15.62 2.27
C LEU A 202 2.44 -16.73 3.31
N GLY A 203 1.48 -16.95 4.22
CA GLY A 203 1.64 -17.84 5.37
C GLY A 203 2.55 -17.30 6.48
N GLU A 204 2.75 -15.98 6.50
CA GLU A 204 3.72 -15.25 7.33
C GLU A 204 3.03 -14.21 8.23
N GLU A 205 1.74 -14.38 8.49
CA GLU A 205 0.91 -13.40 9.23
C GLU A 205 1.50 -12.99 10.59
N PRO A 206 1.97 -13.92 11.47
CA PRO A 206 2.56 -13.52 12.74
C PRO A 206 3.83 -12.67 12.57
N ARG A 207 4.63 -12.94 11.53
CA ARG A 207 5.82 -12.14 11.21
C ARG A 207 5.43 -10.77 10.70
N ALA A 208 4.43 -10.69 9.82
CA ALA A 208 3.92 -9.43 9.30
C ALA A 208 3.40 -8.52 10.41
N VAL A 209 2.63 -9.07 11.36
CA VAL A 209 2.15 -8.35 12.56
C VAL A 209 3.34 -7.80 13.36
N ALA A 210 4.33 -8.64 13.70
CA ALA A 210 5.48 -8.20 14.50
C ALA A 210 6.33 -7.12 13.80
N GLU A 211 6.55 -7.24 12.49
CA GLU A 211 7.27 -6.22 11.70
C GLU A 211 6.48 -4.92 11.60
N LEU A 212 5.15 -4.98 11.44
CA LEU A 212 4.28 -3.80 11.38
C LEU A 212 4.22 -3.06 12.72
N GLU A 213 4.19 -3.78 13.85
CA GLU A 213 4.25 -3.17 15.19
C GLU A 213 5.56 -2.41 15.41
N ARG A 214 6.69 -2.94 14.90
CA ARG A 214 7.99 -2.26 14.95
C ARG A 214 8.09 -1.12 13.95
N LEU A 215 7.47 -1.24 12.78
CA LEU A 215 7.47 -0.21 11.74
C LEU A 215 6.67 1.02 12.19
N LEU A 216 5.53 0.79 12.82
CA LEU A 216 4.56 1.81 13.26
C LEU A 216 4.19 1.61 14.75
N PRO A 217 5.14 1.81 15.69
CA PRO A 217 4.89 1.66 17.12
C PRO A 217 4.03 2.79 17.72
N GLY A 218 3.79 3.85 16.93
CA GLY A 218 3.27 5.14 17.38
C GLY A 218 4.37 6.20 17.40
N ALA A 219 3.96 7.48 17.44
CA ALA A 219 4.87 8.64 17.42
C ALA A 219 5.81 8.72 16.20
N THR A 220 5.49 8.04 15.09
CA THR A 220 6.27 8.03 13.85
C THR A 220 5.76 9.08 12.86
N ALA A 221 6.06 10.35 13.09
CA ALA A 221 5.64 11.42 12.16
C ALA A 221 6.13 11.15 10.72
N PRO A 222 5.34 11.45 9.67
CA PRO A 222 4.02 12.10 9.71
C PRO A 222 2.84 11.14 9.94
N TYR A 223 3.09 9.83 10.13
CA TYR A 223 2.05 8.83 10.32
C TYR A 223 1.26 9.09 11.60
N VAL A 224 -0.03 8.75 11.54
CA VAL A 224 -0.97 8.95 12.64
C VAL A 224 -1.44 7.59 13.13
N GLY A 225 -1.40 7.38 14.44
CA GLY A 225 -1.73 6.08 15.05
C GLY A 225 -0.54 5.14 15.08
N SER A 226 -0.83 3.85 15.26
CA SER A 226 0.13 2.75 15.26
C SER A 226 -0.44 1.57 14.44
N ALA A 227 0.29 0.47 14.35
CA ALA A 227 -0.26 -0.77 13.80
C ALA A 227 -1.53 -1.23 14.53
N ALA A 228 -1.58 -1.03 15.85
CA ALA A 228 -2.77 -1.17 16.70
C ALA A 228 -3.47 -2.54 16.61
N PHE A 229 -2.69 -3.62 16.46
CA PHE A 229 -3.22 -4.98 16.53
C PHE A 229 -3.71 -5.30 17.93
N ARG A 230 -4.78 -6.10 18.00
CA ARG A 230 -5.34 -6.64 19.24
C ARG A 230 -6.10 -7.92 18.96
N THR A 231 -6.41 -8.64 20.01
CA THR A 231 -7.15 -9.91 19.92
C THR A 231 -8.47 -9.78 20.66
N LEU A 232 -9.54 -10.23 20.02
CA LEU A 232 -10.84 -10.43 20.64
C LEU A 232 -11.04 -11.90 21.01
N THR A 233 -11.90 -12.15 22.00
CA THR A 233 -12.28 -13.52 22.39
C THR A 233 -13.62 -13.87 21.74
N GLY A 234 -13.62 -14.92 20.93
CA GLY A 234 -14.83 -15.44 20.30
C GLY A 234 -15.73 -16.23 21.26
N PRO A 235 -16.95 -16.59 20.83
CA PRO A 235 -17.93 -17.26 21.69
C PRO A 235 -17.50 -18.64 22.20
N ARG A 236 -16.55 -19.31 21.55
CA ARG A 236 -15.97 -20.60 21.99
C ARG A 236 -14.60 -20.43 22.63
N GLY A 237 -14.20 -19.20 22.95
CA GLY A 237 -12.90 -18.88 23.54
C GLY A 237 -11.75 -18.77 22.53
N GLU A 238 -12.03 -18.84 21.24
CA GLU A 238 -11.05 -18.67 20.17
C GLU A 238 -10.50 -17.24 20.11
N ALA A 239 -9.23 -17.11 19.74
CA ALA A 239 -8.60 -15.82 19.51
C ALA A 239 -8.99 -15.28 18.12
N LEU A 240 -9.57 -14.09 18.08
CA LEU A 240 -10.00 -13.41 16.86
C LEU A 240 -9.11 -12.17 16.63
N PRO A 241 -8.10 -12.24 15.74
CA PRO A 241 -7.20 -11.12 15.49
C PRO A 241 -7.93 -9.96 14.80
N THR A 242 -7.62 -8.74 15.22
CA THR A 242 -8.15 -7.50 14.63
C THR A 242 -7.15 -6.36 14.86
N ARG A 243 -7.50 -5.17 14.38
CA ARG A 243 -6.82 -3.93 14.73
C ARG A 243 -7.77 -2.75 14.81
N ASP A 244 -7.33 -1.69 15.48
CA ASP A 244 -8.02 -0.40 15.49
C ASP A 244 -7.42 0.53 14.43
N ARG A 245 -8.23 0.87 13.43
CA ARG A 245 -7.80 1.75 12.33
C ARG A 245 -7.57 3.19 12.80
N ALA A 246 -6.57 3.83 12.22
CA ALA A 246 -6.29 5.25 12.45
C ALA A 246 -7.25 6.18 11.70
N SER A 247 -7.93 5.67 10.67
CA SER A 247 -8.85 6.43 9.82
C SER A 247 -10.15 5.67 9.52
N CYS A 248 -11.16 6.41 9.05
CA CYS A 248 -12.40 5.83 8.53
C CYS A 248 -12.45 5.95 7.00
N CYS A 249 -12.67 4.86 6.28
CA CYS A 249 -12.83 4.89 4.81
C CYS A 249 -14.19 5.46 4.36
N MET A 250 -15.14 5.68 5.27
CA MET A 250 -16.52 6.12 5.02
C MET A 250 -17.40 5.14 4.23
N PHE A 251 -16.98 3.87 4.12
CA PHE A 251 -17.71 2.84 3.38
C PHE A 251 -19.15 2.62 3.88
N TYR A 252 -19.38 2.82 5.17
CA TYR A 252 -20.71 2.73 5.78
C TYR A 252 -21.76 3.67 5.16
N THR A 253 -21.34 4.71 4.42
CA THR A 253 -22.26 5.62 3.71
C THR A 253 -22.88 5.02 2.45
N LEU A 254 -22.34 3.90 1.96
CA LEU A 254 -22.85 3.16 0.79
C LEU A 254 -23.53 1.86 1.20
N ARG A 255 -22.87 1.06 2.04
CA ARG A 255 -23.33 -0.25 2.52
C ARG A 255 -22.97 -0.41 4.00
N PRO A 256 -23.76 0.14 4.94
CA PRO A 256 -23.48 0.05 6.37
C PRO A 256 -23.43 -1.38 6.90
N GLU A 257 -24.16 -2.31 6.27
CA GLU A 257 -24.19 -3.73 6.56
C GLU A 257 -22.83 -4.43 6.27
N ASP A 258 -22.07 -3.94 5.29
CA ASP A 258 -20.89 -4.64 4.72
C ASP A 258 -19.55 -4.00 5.10
N THR A 259 -19.45 -3.35 6.27
CA THR A 259 -18.15 -2.77 6.70
C THR A 259 -17.09 -3.85 6.98
N CYS A 260 -15.80 -3.50 6.81
CA CYS A 260 -14.72 -4.43 7.13
C CYS A 260 -14.63 -4.76 8.63
N VAL A 261 -14.01 -5.89 8.97
CA VAL A 261 -13.82 -6.35 10.36
C VAL A 261 -12.93 -5.43 11.21
N THR A 262 -12.19 -4.52 10.58
CA THR A 262 -11.37 -3.49 11.23
C THR A 262 -12.04 -2.10 11.21
N CYS A 263 -13.32 -2.00 10.82
CA CYS A 263 -13.99 -0.69 10.67
C CYS A 263 -14.11 0.02 12.03
N PRO A 264 -13.64 1.27 12.18
CA PRO A 264 -13.71 2.00 13.45
C PRO A 264 -15.15 2.40 13.85
N ARG A 265 -16.14 2.12 13.00
CA ARG A 265 -17.57 2.35 13.27
C ARG A 265 -18.29 1.10 13.78
N THR A 266 -17.62 -0.04 13.82
CA THR A 266 -18.18 -1.32 14.27
C THR A 266 -17.74 -1.59 15.72
N CYS A 267 -18.70 -1.88 16.60
CA CYS A 267 -18.41 -2.24 18.00
C CYS A 267 -17.82 -3.66 18.07
N ASP A 268 -17.26 -4.03 19.22
CA ASP A 268 -16.62 -5.34 19.36
C ASP A 268 -17.60 -6.52 19.28
N ALA A 269 -18.85 -6.36 19.74
CA ALA A 269 -19.87 -7.40 19.60
C ALA A 269 -20.16 -7.72 18.13
N ASP A 270 -20.45 -6.69 17.32
CA ASP A 270 -20.70 -6.84 15.88
C ASP A 270 -19.45 -7.37 15.14
N ARG A 271 -18.26 -6.93 15.56
CA ARG A 271 -16.98 -7.39 15.00
C ARG A 271 -16.76 -8.88 15.26
N ILE A 272 -17.02 -9.35 16.48
CA ILE A 272 -16.95 -10.78 16.84
C ILE A 272 -17.89 -11.57 15.93
N THR A 273 -19.17 -11.15 15.81
CA THR A 273 -20.13 -11.82 14.93
C THR A 273 -19.59 -11.99 13.50
N ARG A 274 -19.02 -10.93 12.92
CA ARG A 274 -18.47 -10.97 11.55
C ARG A 274 -17.24 -11.87 11.43
N LEU A 275 -16.29 -11.76 12.35
CA LEU A 275 -15.08 -12.59 12.36
C LEU A 275 -15.44 -14.09 12.48
N THR A 276 -16.44 -14.42 13.30
CA THR A 276 -16.91 -15.81 13.45
C THR A 276 -17.72 -16.33 12.27
N ALA A 277 -18.38 -15.45 11.49
CA ALA A 277 -19.16 -15.85 10.31
C ALA A 277 -18.27 -16.17 9.09
N THR A 278 -17.02 -15.73 9.12
CA THR A 278 -16.05 -15.89 8.03
C THR A 278 -15.04 -17.02 8.33
N SER A 279 -15.16 -17.67 9.50
CA SER A 279 -14.30 -18.76 9.98
C SER A 279 -14.87 -20.15 9.66
#